data_AF-A0A1J7IYR5-F1
#
_entry.id   AF-A0A1J7IYR5-F1
#
_cell.length_a   1.000
_cell.length_b   1.000
_cell.length_c   1.000
_cell.angle_alpha   90.00
_cell.angle_beta   90.00
_cell.angle_gamma   90.00
#
_symmetry.space_group_name_H-M   'P 1'
#
loop_
_entity.id
_entity.type
_entity.pdbx_description
1 polymer ?
#
loop_
_entity_poly.entity_id
_entity_poly.type
_entity_poly.pdbx_seq_one_letter_code
_entity_poly.pdbx_strand_id
1 'polypeptide(L)'
;MAQRFPSVAVVGATGNVGFPILKALASAHPPFDSITVLTRSPPANPSIFPPSVTIKTADYTSHSDLISALTGIDAIVFAVGSPHTLSQIPIIDAAVEAGVKFIIPTEYGLPSNLAQFEDFHAFAAKRAVQKHLIQPREQGKIDYTFVFVGLWIDVTGLGGFLIDVKNKKQELWDGGEHPISLTSTASIAKAVVGILEGKAAGKTEVRIKDINLSQKRLFELSAEVVGKDGWEVTHLDTEDRTKVARQRFRDGNATADDHYSFVKRGAAVPGYDGPWTTEEDDSAALGLREWTESDVVEFIRADCNKPYKSAKYLERHLRTASAHAAKSFQCEFAGCSKTFSRKDECSRHQKKAHPAPADDDHTTNNAVSAVGKKRKRDDTDVKGSDSGDKQQTALVDATSLELARVEAENKRLKLTVAEKDDKIGQLENQNAHLLA
;
A
#
# COMPACT_ATOMS: atom_id res chain seq x y z
N MET A 1 -10.41 4.14 -33.83
CA MET A 1 -9.52 3.31 -32.99
C MET A 1 -9.81 3.65 -31.54
N ALA A 2 -9.78 2.68 -30.62
CA ALA A 2 -9.96 2.96 -29.19
C ALA A 2 -8.90 3.97 -28.71
N GLN A 3 -9.29 4.88 -27.84
CA GLN A 3 -8.43 5.95 -27.32
C GLN A 3 -7.31 5.34 -26.46
N ARG A 4 -6.07 5.37 -26.92
CA ARG A 4 -4.88 4.91 -26.18
C ARG A 4 -3.94 6.08 -25.97
N PHE A 5 -3.34 6.19 -24.79
CA PHE A 5 -2.36 7.23 -24.45
C PHE A 5 -0.96 6.63 -24.33
N PRO A 6 -0.12 6.69 -25.38
CA PRO A 6 1.18 6.01 -25.41
C PRO A 6 2.25 6.66 -24.53
N SER A 7 2.22 7.97 -24.30
CA SER A 7 3.12 8.67 -23.38
C SER A 7 2.41 9.06 -22.10
N VAL A 8 2.88 8.56 -20.95
CA VAL A 8 2.21 8.75 -19.65
C VAL A 8 3.17 9.35 -18.63
N ALA A 9 2.71 10.37 -17.90
CA ALA A 9 3.38 10.86 -16.70
C ALA A 9 2.68 10.38 -15.42
N VAL A 10 3.45 10.04 -14.40
CA VAL A 10 2.96 9.70 -13.06
C VAL A 10 3.51 10.70 -12.04
N VAL A 11 2.61 11.40 -11.35
CA VAL A 11 2.91 12.30 -10.24
C VAL A 11 2.58 11.60 -8.92
N GLY A 12 3.52 11.56 -7.98
CA GLY A 12 3.35 10.80 -6.73
C GLY A 12 3.73 9.33 -6.84
N ALA A 13 4.66 8.99 -7.75
CA ALA A 13 5.04 7.62 -8.09
C ALA A 13 5.74 6.81 -6.98
N THR A 14 6.02 7.40 -5.82
CA THR A 14 6.61 6.71 -4.65
C THR A 14 5.58 6.29 -3.61
N GLY A 15 4.33 6.75 -3.73
CA GLY A 15 3.27 6.47 -2.77
C GLY A 15 2.66 5.07 -2.93
N ASN A 16 1.79 4.72 -1.98
CA ASN A 16 1.12 3.42 -1.91
C ASN A 16 0.32 3.04 -3.17
N VAL A 17 -0.22 4.04 -3.88
CA VAL A 17 -0.94 3.83 -5.15
C VAL A 17 -0.06 4.10 -6.36
N GLY A 18 0.73 5.18 -6.32
CA GLY A 18 1.55 5.60 -7.46
C GLY A 18 2.63 4.59 -7.84
N PHE A 19 3.24 3.92 -6.85
CA PHE A 19 4.30 2.95 -7.13
C PHE A 19 3.79 1.65 -7.79
N PRO A 20 2.70 1.02 -7.32
CA PRO A 20 2.03 -0.06 -8.06
C PRO A 20 1.61 0.34 -9.48
N ILE A 21 1.03 1.54 -9.66
CA ILE A 21 0.66 2.05 -11.00
C ILE A 21 1.90 2.12 -11.91
N LEU A 22 3.00 2.70 -11.43
CA LEU A 22 4.23 2.82 -12.21
C LEU A 22 4.78 1.46 -12.65
N LYS A 23 4.78 0.48 -11.74
CA LYS A 23 5.21 -0.90 -12.06
C LYS A 23 4.30 -1.56 -13.09
N ALA A 24 2.98 -1.38 -12.97
CA ALA A 24 2.02 -1.93 -13.90
C ALA A 24 2.18 -1.32 -15.29
N LEU A 25 2.35 0.00 -15.39
CA LEU A 25 2.66 0.69 -16.65
C LEU A 25 3.94 0.14 -17.29
N ALA A 26 5.03 0.02 -16.51
CA ALA A 26 6.32 -0.47 -17.00
C ALA A 26 6.30 -1.93 -17.46
N SER A 27 5.31 -2.72 -17.01
CA SER A 27 5.14 -4.14 -17.35
C SER A 27 3.96 -4.38 -18.31
N ALA A 28 3.31 -3.32 -18.80
CA ALA A 28 2.11 -3.42 -19.62
C ALA A 28 2.42 -4.01 -21.00
N HIS A 29 1.43 -4.71 -21.55
CA HIS A 29 1.51 -5.32 -22.87
C HIS A 29 0.18 -5.05 -23.62
N PRO A 30 0.19 -4.26 -24.71
CA PRO A 30 1.37 -3.70 -25.38
C PRO A 30 2.06 -2.59 -24.57
N PRO A 31 3.40 -2.43 -24.70
CA PRO A 31 4.17 -1.47 -23.91
C PRO A 31 3.78 -0.03 -24.25
N PHE A 32 3.78 0.85 -23.25
CA PHE A 32 3.72 2.29 -23.44
C PHE A 32 5.01 2.80 -24.07
N ASP A 33 4.91 3.81 -24.93
CA ASP A 33 6.05 4.35 -25.68
C ASP A 33 7.00 5.10 -24.75
N SER A 34 6.45 5.79 -23.74
CA SER A 34 7.24 6.43 -22.69
C SER A 34 6.47 6.54 -21.38
N ILE A 35 7.19 6.34 -20.27
CA ILE A 35 6.67 6.49 -18.92
C ILE A 35 7.57 7.47 -18.20
N THR A 36 6.99 8.58 -17.73
CA THR A 36 7.69 9.63 -17.02
C THR A 36 7.25 9.67 -15.56
N VAL A 37 8.18 9.63 -14.63
CA VAL A 37 7.95 10.01 -13.24
C VAL A 37 8.23 11.51 -13.13
N LEU A 38 7.21 12.29 -12.81
CA LEU A 38 7.35 13.73 -12.56
C LEU A 38 7.49 13.98 -11.06
N THR A 39 8.58 14.63 -10.66
CA THR A 39 8.90 14.93 -9.25
C THR A 39 9.23 16.40 -9.05
N ARG A 40 9.07 16.89 -7.81
CA ARG A 40 9.48 18.26 -7.43
C ARG A 40 10.98 18.44 -7.28
N SER A 41 11.66 17.36 -6.91
CA SER A 41 13.09 17.31 -6.68
C SER A 41 13.62 15.94 -7.12
N PRO A 42 14.93 15.82 -7.39
CA PRO A 42 15.53 14.52 -7.65
C PRO A 42 15.20 13.53 -6.51
N PRO A 43 14.79 12.29 -6.82
CA PRO A 43 14.47 11.30 -5.81
C PRO A 43 15.74 10.89 -5.07
N ALA A 44 15.66 10.75 -3.74
CA ALA A 44 16.80 10.33 -2.91
C ALA A 44 17.36 8.95 -3.32
N ASN A 45 16.50 8.06 -3.83
CA ASN A 45 16.90 6.78 -4.38
C ASN A 45 16.20 6.52 -5.72
N PRO A 46 16.80 6.87 -6.87
CA PRO A 46 16.20 6.65 -8.18
C PRO A 46 16.11 5.16 -8.55
N SER A 47 16.91 4.28 -7.93
CA SER A 47 16.96 2.85 -8.25
C SER A 47 15.68 2.08 -7.88
N ILE A 48 14.77 2.70 -7.12
CA ILE A 48 13.47 2.10 -6.81
C ILE A 48 12.56 2.03 -8.04
N PHE A 49 12.79 2.90 -9.03
CA PHE A 49 11.96 2.99 -10.22
C PHE A 49 12.41 1.96 -11.27
N PRO A 50 11.48 1.41 -12.08
CA PRO A 50 11.85 0.50 -13.16
C PRO A 50 12.83 1.16 -14.15
N PRO A 51 13.85 0.46 -14.67
CA PRO A 51 14.84 1.08 -15.57
C PRO A 51 14.26 1.69 -16.86
N SER A 52 13.06 1.27 -17.26
CA SER A 52 12.35 1.77 -18.44
C SER A 52 11.67 3.13 -18.24
N VAL A 53 11.64 3.69 -17.03
CA VAL A 53 10.99 4.98 -16.77
C VAL A 53 11.98 6.13 -16.80
N THR A 54 11.53 7.26 -17.33
CA THR A 54 12.27 8.53 -17.29
C THR A 54 11.88 9.31 -16.05
N ILE A 55 12.83 9.93 -15.36
CA ILE A 55 12.55 10.82 -14.22
C ILE A 55 12.74 12.26 -14.70
N LYS A 56 11.70 13.08 -14.56
CA LYS A 56 11.76 14.53 -14.81
C LYS A 56 11.50 15.27 -13.50
N THR A 57 12.34 16.24 -13.22
CA THR A 57 12.14 17.19 -12.12
C THR A 57 11.51 18.47 -12.67
N ALA A 58 10.53 19.02 -11.97
CA ALA A 58 10.01 20.35 -12.25
C ALA A 58 9.66 21.07 -10.94
N ASP A 59 9.91 22.38 -10.88
CA ASP A 59 9.37 23.23 -9.83
C ASP A 59 7.87 23.43 -10.06
N TYR A 60 7.04 22.87 -9.17
CA TYR A 60 5.58 22.94 -9.30
C TYR A 60 5.01 24.34 -9.05
N THR A 61 5.84 25.30 -8.62
CA THR A 61 5.48 26.72 -8.53
C THR A 61 5.81 27.49 -9.81
N SER A 62 6.57 26.88 -10.73
CA SER A 62 6.95 27.47 -12.02
C SER A 62 6.12 26.88 -13.16
N HIS A 63 5.15 27.66 -13.66
CA HIS A 63 4.28 27.25 -14.76
C HIS A 63 5.05 26.87 -16.03
N SER A 64 6.08 27.62 -16.39
CA SER A 64 6.91 27.34 -17.57
C SER A 64 7.75 26.06 -17.43
N ASP A 65 8.21 25.77 -16.21
CA ASP A 65 8.98 24.54 -15.94
C ASP A 65 8.08 23.31 -16.03
N LEU A 66 6.85 23.41 -15.50
CA LEU A 66 5.82 22.40 -15.65
C LEU A 66 5.46 22.15 -17.13
N ILE A 67 5.22 23.20 -17.94
CA ILE A 67 4.95 23.04 -19.38
C ILE A 67 6.11 22.32 -20.08
N SER A 68 7.34 22.73 -19.79
CA SER A 68 8.54 22.13 -20.38
C SER A 68 8.66 20.65 -20.03
N ALA A 69 8.38 20.29 -18.78
CA ALA A 69 8.41 18.91 -18.31
C ALA A 69 7.29 18.05 -18.93
N LEU A 70 6.11 18.64 -19.17
CA LEU A 70 4.89 17.97 -19.65
C LEU A 70 4.75 17.93 -21.18
N THR A 71 5.55 18.71 -21.92
CA THR A 71 5.52 18.70 -23.39
C THR A 71 5.79 17.30 -23.95
N GLY A 72 4.92 16.84 -24.84
CA GLY A 72 4.99 15.51 -25.47
C GLY A 72 4.39 14.36 -24.66
N ILE A 73 3.79 14.64 -23.50
CA ILE A 73 3.06 13.66 -22.69
C ILE A 73 1.58 13.64 -23.13
N ASP A 74 1.01 12.45 -23.34
CA ASP A 74 -0.39 12.30 -23.73
C ASP A 74 -1.34 12.27 -22.54
N ALA A 75 -0.93 11.64 -21.43
CA ALA A 75 -1.76 11.50 -20.24
C ALA A 75 -0.98 11.68 -18.93
N ILE A 76 -1.64 12.23 -17.91
CA ILE A 76 -1.10 12.33 -16.55
C ILE A 76 -1.93 11.50 -15.58
N VAL A 77 -1.25 10.71 -14.75
CA VAL A 77 -1.82 10.03 -13.59
C VAL A 77 -1.29 10.69 -12.33
N PHE A 78 -2.19 11.27 -11.55
CA PHE A 78 -1.89 11.76 -10.21
C PHE A 78 -2.15 10.67 -9.19
N ALA A 79 -1.22 10.48 -8.25
CA ALA A 79 -1.31 9.58 -7.11
C ALA A 79 -0.66 10.23 -5.87
N VAL A 80 -1.06 11.47 -5.59
CA VAL A 80 -0.54 12.26 -4.48
C VAL A 80 -1.39 12.09 -3.22
N GLY A 81 -0.75 12.16 -2.05
CA GLY A 81 -1.44 12.06 -0.75
C GLY A 81 -2.31 13.27 -0.43
N SER A 82 -3.25 13.12 0.51
CA SER A 82 -4.28 14.11 0.83
C SER A 82 -3.76 15.55 1.03
N PRO A 83 -2.64 15.81 1.75
CA PRO A 83 -2.12 17.17 1.94
C PRO A 83 -1.68 17.87 0.63
N HIS A 84 -1.50 17.12 -0.45
CA HIS A 84 -1.04 17.62 -1.74
C HIS A 84 -2.11 17.55 -2.83
N THR A 85 -3.37 17.24 -2.48
CA THR A 85 -4.47 17.15 -3.45
C THR A 85 -4.62 18.44 -4.26
N LEU A 86 -4.53 19.61 -3.62
CA LEU A 86 -4.65 20.90 -4.32
C LEU A 86 -3.45 21.24 -5.20
N SER A 87 -2.28 20.62 -4.98
CA SER A 87 -1.11 20.88 -5.84
C SER A 87 -1.27 20.29 -7.25
N GLN A 88 -2.33 19.52 -7.51
CA GLN A 88 -2.66 19.05 -8.86
C GLN A 88 -3.08 20.21 -9.77
N ILE A 89 -3.75 21.25 -9.23
CA ILE A 89 -4.32 22.36 -10.02
C ILE A 89 -3.28 23.06 -10.91
N PRO A 90 -2.15 23.59 -10.38
CA PRO A 90 -1.15 24.24 -11.23
C PRO A 90 -0.52 23.28 -12.26
N ILE A 91 -0.41 21.99 -11.92
CA ILE A 91 0.09 20.97 -12.85
C ILE A 91 -0.93 20.71 -13.96
N ILE A 92 -2.23 20.69 -13.64
CA ILE A 92 -3.32 20.56 -14.61
C ILE A 92 -3.32 21.75 -15.57
N ASP A 93 -3.17 22.98 -15.07
CA ASP A 93 -3.11 24.17 -15.91
C ASP A 93 -1.96 24.11 -16.91
N ALA A 94 -0.76 23.76 -16.44
CA ALA A 94 0.40 23.56 -17.29
C ALA A 94 0.24 22.38 -18.26
N ALA A 95 -0.42 21.30 -17.84
CA ALA A 95 -0.70 20.14 -18.68
C ALA A 95 -1.62 20.49 -19.85
N VAL A 96 -2.69 21.25 -19.59
CA VAL A 96 -3.62 21.74 -20.60
C VAL A 96 -2.88 22.60 -21.63
N GLU A 97 -2.00 23.50 -21.18
CA GLU A 97 -1.20 24.35 -22.08
C GLU A 97 -0.14 23.56 -22.86
N ALA A 98 0.48 22.56 -22.25
CA ALA A 98 1.44 21.65 -22.88
C ALA A 98 0.82 20.68 -23.90
N GLY A 99 -0.51 20.64 -24.01
CA GLY A 99 -1.24 19.78 -24.94
C GLY A 99 -1.44 18.34 -24.47
N VAL A 100 -1.36 18.09 -23.16
CA VAL A 100 -1.76 16.80 -22.55
C VAL A 100 -3.23 16.58 -22.86
N LYS A 101 -3.62 15.35 -23.20
CA LYS A 101 -4.97 15.01 -23.67
C LYS A 101 -5.85 14.42 -22.59
N PHE A 102 -5.26 13.80 -21.56
CA PHE A 102 -6.01 13.02 -20.60
C PHE A 102 -5.44 13.07 -19.18
N ILE A 103 -6.33 13.11 -18.19
CA ILE A 103 -5.95 13.23 -16.79
C ILE A 103 -6.70 12.21 -15.93
N ILE A 104 -5.96 11.46 -15.11
CA ILE A 104 -6.51 10.66 -14.01
C ILE A 104 -6.09 11.34 -12.70
N PRO A 105 -6.99 12.10 -12.03
CA PRO A 105 -6.66 12.79 -10.78
C PRO A 105 -6.60 11.84 -9.58
N THR A 106 -6.10 12.33 -8.45
CA THR A 106 -5.99 11.56 -7.19
C THR A 106 -7.37 11.35 -6.54
N GLU A 107 -8.08 10.29 -6.94
CA GLU A 107 -9.39 9.94 -6.37
C GLU A 107 -9.32 8.68 -5.50
N TYR A 108 -8.90 7.55 -6.05
CA TYR A 108 -8.64 6.23 -5.42
C TYR A 108 -9.26 6.01 -4.03
N GLY A 109 -10.56 6.23 -3.87
CA GLY A 109 -11.25 6.11 -2.60
C GLY A 109 -12.76 6.13 -2.80
N LEU A 110 -13.48 6.64 -1.79
CA LEU A 110 -14.91 6.94 -1.90
C LEU A 110 -15.15 8.05 -2.97
N PRO A 111 -16.28 8.02 -3.69
CA PRO A 111 -16.75 9.00 -4.67
C PRO A 111 -17.09 10.31 -4.00
N SER A 112 -16.04 11.12 -3.85
CA SER A 112 -16.01 12.42 -3.22
C SER A 112 -16.93 13.48 -3.87
N ASN A 113 -17.51 13.16 -5.03
CA ASN A 113 -18.46 13.96 -5.81
C ASN A 113 -19.94 13.74 -5.43
N LEU A 114 -20.27 12.78 -4.56
CA LEU A 114 -21.64 12.60 -4.09
C LEU A 114 -22.14 13.81 -3.29
N ALA A 115 -23.42 14.14 -3.47
CA ALA A 115 -24.08 15.24 -2.75
C ALA A 115 -24.02 15.05 -1.22
N GLN A 116 -24.12 13.81 -0.75
CA GLN A 116 -24.04 13.43 0.66
C GLN A 116 -22.67 13.77 1.30
N PHE A 117 -21.65 14.00 0.48
CA PHE A 117 -20.31 14.37 0.88
C PHE A 117 -20.01 15.86 0.76
N GLU A 118 -20.97 16.70 0.37
CA GLU A 118 -20.77 18.14 0.18
C GLU A 118 -20.18 18.81 1.43
N ASP A 119 -20.66 18.40 2.61
CA ASP A 119 -20.20 18.89 3.93
C ASP A 119 -19.00 18.12 4.50
N PHE A 120 -18.42 17.17 3.76
CA PHE A 120 -17.27 16.40 4.23
C PHE A 120 -16.00 17.16 3.88
N HIS A 121 -15.43 17.85 4.87
CA HIS A 121 -14.20 18.65 4.72
C HIS A 121 -13.04 17.85 4.14
N ALA A 122 -12.95 16.55 4.47
CA ALA A 122 -11.92 15.65 3.94
C ALA A 122 -11.94 15.50 2.40
N PHE A 123 -13.07 15.80 1.76
CA PHE A 123 -13.27 15.66 0.33
C PHE A 123 -13.30 17.00 -0.42
N ALA A 124 -13.23 18.14 0.29
CA ALA A 124 -13.28 19.47 -0.31
C ALA A 124 -12.15 19.69 -1.34
N ALA A 125 -10.93 19.27 -1.02
CA ALA A 125 -9.79 19.42 -1.94
C ALA A 125 -9.95 18.59 -3.23
N LYS A 126 -10.54 17.39 -3.13
CA LYS A 126 -10.83 16.55 -4.29
C LYS A 126 -11.90 17.18 -5.17
N ARG A 127 -13.01 17.64 -4.58
CA ARG A 127 -14.06 18.39 -5.30
C ARG A 127 -13.53 19.64 -6.00
N ALA A 128 -12.59 20.35 -5.38
CA ALA A 128 -11.96 21.51 -6.02
C ALA A 128 -11.22 21.11 -7.30
N VAL A 129 -10.46 20.00 -7.27
CA VAL A 129 -9.76 19.46 -8.45
C VAL A 129 -10.75 18.95 -9.51
N GLN A 130 -11.81 18.25 -9.10
CA GLN A 130 -12.86 17.80 -10.01
C GLN A 130 -13.50 18.98 -10.74
N LYS A 131 -13.87 20.04 -10.00
CA LYS A 131 -14.42 21.27 -10.58
C LYS A 131 -13.45 21.95 -11.55
N HIS A 132 -12.15 21.94 -11.23
CA HIS A 132 -11.10 22.52 -12.08
C HIS A 132 -10.95 21.79 -13.42
N LEU A 133 -11.29 20.51 -13.48
CA LEU A 133 -11.22 19.69 -14.71
C LEU A 133 -12.44 19.85 -15.63
N ILE A 134 -13.58 20.34 -15.14
CA ILE A 134 -14.83 20.46 -15.92
C ILE A 134 -14.65 21.43 -17.10
N GLN A 135 -14.22 22.66 -16.82
CA GLN A 135 -14.11 23.69 -17.85
C GLN A 135 -13.14 23.32 -19.01
N PRO A 136 -11.90 22.85 -18.77
CA PRO A 136 -11.01 22.47 -19.88
C PRO A 136 -11.54 21.25 -20.64
N ARG A 137 -12.30 20.35 -20.01
CA ARG A 137 -13.00 19.26 -20.70
C ARG A 137 -14.08 19.77 -21.64
N GLU A 138 -14.95 20.66 -21.17
CA GLU A 138 -16.03 21.25 -22.00
C GLU A 138 -15.47 22.03 -23.19
N GLN A 139 -14.27 22.62 -23.04
CA GLN A 139 -13.54 23.26 -24.14
C GLN A 139 -12.86 22.28 -25.11
N GLY A 140 -12.95 20.97 -24.86
CA GLY A 140 -12.32 19.93 -25.66
C GLY A 140 -10.79 19.90 -25.55
N LYS A 141 -10.21 20.53 -24.53
CA LYS A 141 -8.75 20.59 -24.36
C LYS A 141 -8.19 19.32 -23.71
N ILE A 142 -8.95 18.73 -22.81
CA ILE A 142 -8.60 17.49 -22.09
C ILE A 142 -9.83 16.59 -21.96
N ASP A 143 -9.59 15.34 -21.62
CA ASP A 143 -10.58 14.43 -21.06
C ASP A 143 -10.04 13.89 -19.72
N TYR A 144 -10.88 13.29 -18.89
CA TYR A 144 -10.50 12.75 -17.58
C TYR A 144 -11.37 11.57 -17.17
N THR A 145 -10.84 10.77 -16.23
CA THR A 145 -11.61 9.75 -15.51
C THR A 145 -11.30 9.79 -14.02
N PHE A 146 -12.33 9.92 -13.19
CA PHE A 146 -12.25 9.73 -11.74
C PHE A 146 -12.31 8.23 -11.43
N VAL A 147 -11.37 7.74 -10.63
CA VAL A 147 -11.26 6.32 -10.29
C VAL A 147 -11.63 6.13 -8.83
N PHE A 148 -12.84 5.67 -8.58
CA PHE A 148 -13.33 5.35 -7.24
C PHE A 148 -13.10 3.87 -6.95
N VAL A 149 -12.58 3.57 -5.77
CA VAL A 149 -12.15 2.19 -5.40
C VAL A 149 -12.65 1.72 -4.05
N GLY A 150 -13.51 2.50 -3.38
CA GLY A 150 -13.99 2.19 -2.04
C GLY A 150 -12.84 2.36 -1.05
N LEU A 151 -12.52 1.31 -0.29
CA LEU A 151 -11.36 1.30 0.61
C LEU A 151 -10.29 0.30 0.15
N TRP A 152 -9.03 0.59 0.48
CA TRP A 152 -7.91 -0.25 0.05
C TRP A 152 -7.79 -1.47 0.94
N ILE A 153 -7.90 -2.70 0.42
CA ILE A 153 -7.87 -3.91 1.26
C ILE A 153 -6.49 -4.15 1.88
N ASP A 154 -5.43 -3.84 1.16
CA ASP A 154 -4.04 -4.12 1.52
C ASP A 154 -3.43 -3.09 2.47
N VAL A 155 -3.65 -1.80 2.19
CA VAL A 155 -3.04 -0.70 2.95
C VAL A 155 -3.96 -0.23 4.08
N THR A 156 -5.24 0.01 3.79
CA THR A 156 -6.21 0.48 4.80
C THR A 156 -7.00 -0.66 5.45
N GLY A 157 -7.23 -1.74 4.72
CA GLY A 157 -7.96 -2.91 5.18
C GLY A 157 -7.22 -3.60 6.32
N LEU A 158 -6.09 -4.24 6.00
CA LEU A 158 -5.31 -5.04 6.95
C LEU A 158 -4.27 -4.26 7.76
N GLY A 159 -3.99 -3.01 7.36
CA GLY A 159 -2.99 -2.12 7.97
C GLY A 159 -3.48 -1.30 9.16
N GLY A 160 -4.67 -1.58 9.69
CA GLY A 160 -5.20 -0.96 10.92
C GLY A 160 -6.24 0.13 10.74
N PHE A 161 -6.71 0.41 9.52
CA PHE A 161 -7.84 1.32 9.33
C PHE A 161 -9.18 0.58 9.47
N LEU A 162 -9.44 -0.49 8.70
CA LEU A 162 -10.61 -1.37 8.94
C LEU A 162 -10.32 -2.44 10.00
N ILE A 163 -9.15 -3.06 9.92
CA ILE A 163 -8.70 -4.11 10.83
C ILE A 163 -7.18 -4.10 10.93
N ASP A 164 -6.64 -4.25 12.14
CA ASP A 164 -5.21 -4.44 12.36
C ASP A 164 -4.96 -5.92 12.62
N VAL A 165 -4.75 -6.69 11.54
CA VAL A 165 -4.56 -8.14 11.65
C VAL A 165 -3.29 -8.48 12.42
N LYS A 166 -2.24 -7.65 12.29
CA LYS A 166 -0.95 -7.87 12.93
C LYS A 166 -1.05 -7.72 14.44
N ASN A 167 -1.67 -6.64 14.92
CA ASN A 167 -1.81 -6.35 16.34
C ASN A 167 -3.13 -6.90 16.92
N LYS A 168 -3.93 -7.60 16.10
CA LYS A 168 -5.24 -8.15 16.46
C LYS A 168 -6.17 -7.09 17.05
N LYS A 169 -6.30 -5.95 16.38
CA LYS A 169 -7.22 -4.88 16.80
C LYS A 169 -8.27 -4.62 15.73
N GLN A 170 -9.48 -4.29 16.18
CA GLN A 170 -10.53 -3.82 15.28
C GLN A 170 -11.37 -2.77 15.97
N GLU A 171 -11.58 -1.63 15.30
CA GLU A 171 -12.56 -0.62 15.70
C GLU A 171 -13.79 -0.74 14.80
N LEU A 172 -14.89 -1.25 15.32
CA LEU A 172 -16.13 -1.44 14.56
C LEU A 172 -16.90 -0.12 14.42
N TRP A 173 -17.03 0.35 13.20
CA TRP A 173 -17.82 1.55 12.87
C TRP A 173 -19.31 1.21 12.75
N ASP A 174 -20.16 1.88 13.54
CA ASP A 174 -21.62 1.71 13.52
C ASP A 174 -22.08 0.24 13.56
N GLY A 175 -21.35 -0.59 14.31
CA GLY A 175 -21.61 -2.03 14.45
C GLY A 175 -20.97 -2.93 13.39
N GLY A 176 -20.38 -2.37 12.33
CA GLY A 176 -19.49 -3.06 11.38
C GLY A 176 -20.14 -4.09 10.45
N GLU A 177 -21.47 -4.09 10.34
CA GLU A 177 -22.24 -5.00 9.50
C GLU A 177 -22.36 -4.53 8.05
N HIS A 178 -22.30 -3.22 7.81
CA HIS A 178 -22.48 -2.65 6.48
C HIS A 178 -21.34 -3.10 5.55
N PRO A 179 -21.64 -3.72 4.39
CA PRO A 179 -20.61 -4.10 3.44
C PRO A 179 -19.98 -2.89 2.75
N ILE A 180 -18.69 -2.99 2.48
CA ILE A 180 -17.88 -1.95 1.85
C ILE A 180 -17.21 -2.55 0.61
N SER A 181 -17.13 -1.79 -0.47
CA SER A 181 -16.31 -2.17 -1.63
C SER A 181 -14.82 -2.02 -1.27
N LEU A 182 -14.08 -3.12 -1.39
CA LEU A 182 -12.67 -3.22 -1.07
C LEU A 182 -11.86 -3.51 -2.33
N THR A 183 -10.71 -2.85 -2.46
CA THR A 183 -9.85 -2.95 -3.65
C THR A 183 -8.38 -2.99 -3.26
N SER A 184 -7.60 -3.86 -3.87
CA SER A 184 -6.14 -3.93 -3.71
C SER A 184 -5.44 -2.90 -4.59
N THR A 185 -4.30 -2.37 -4.13
CA THR A 185 -3.50 -1.44 -4.96
C THR A 185 -3.04 -2.05 -6.29
N ALA A 186 -2.92 -3.38 -6.36
CA ALA A 186 -2.66 -4.12 -7.59
C ALA A 186 -3.83 -4.00 -8.60
N SER A 187 -5.06 -4.16 -8.14
CA SER A 187 -6.25 -3.98 -8.98
C SER A 187 -6.44 -2.52 -9.40
N ILE A 188 -6.16 -1.55 -8.51
CA ILE A 188 -6.10 -0.12 -8.87
C ILE A 188 -5.12 0.11 -10.02
N ALA A 189 -3.91 -0.42 -9.91
CA ALA A 189 -2.88 -0.26 -10.94
C ALA A 189 -3.31 -0.87 -12.28
N LYS A 190 -3.89 -2.07 -12.26
CA LYS A 190 -4.39 -2.74 -13.47
C LYS A 190 -5.55 -1.98 -14.12
N ALA A 191 -6.47 -1.42 -13.32
CA ALA A 191 -7.55 -0.58 -13.82
C ALA A 191 -7.02 0.69 -14.49
N VAL A 192 -6.07 1.40 -13.86
CA VAL A 192 -5.44 2.60 -14.44
C VAL A 192 -4.79 2.29 -15.79
N VAL A 193 -4.07 1.16 -15.90
CA VAL A 193 -3.53 0.70 -17.19
C VAL A 193 -4.65 0.46 -18.21
N GLY A 194 -5.73 -0.23 -17.80
CA GLY A 194 -6.88 -0.47 -18.67
C GLY A 194 -7.57 0.80 -19.17
N ILE A 195 -7.70 1.83 -18.32
CA ILE A 195 -8.23 3.14 -18.70
C ILE A 195 -7.33 3.78 -19.76
N LEU A 196 -6.01 3.78 -19.54
CA LEU A 196 -5.04 4.37 -20.47
C LEU A 196 -4.93 3.61 -21.81
N GLU A 197 -5.30 2.33 -21.81
CA GLU A 197 -5.47 1.48 -23.00
C GLU A 197 -6.83 1.66 -23.71
N GLY A 198 -7.72 2.49 -23.15
CA GLY A 198 -9.00 2.83 -23.77
C GLY A 198 -10.17 1.91 -23.42
N LYS A 199 -10.01 1.02 -22.43
CA LYS A 199 -11.08 0.08 -22.02
C LYS A 199 -12.28 0.76 -21.35
N ALA A 200 -12.11 2.01 -20.91
CA ALA A 200 -13.16 2.85 -20.33
C ALA A 200 -13.34 4.17 -21.10
N ALA A 201 -13.07 4.17 -22.42
CA ALA A 201 -13.15 5.37 -23.24
C ALA A 201 -14.52 6.08 -23.11
N GLY A 202 -14.50 7.39 -22.90
CA GLY A 202 -15.69 8.23 -22.73
C GLY A 202 -16.31 8.23 -21.34
N LYS A 203 -15.82 7.43 -20.39
CA LYS A 203 -16.30 7.46 -18.99
C LYS A 203 -15.56 8.52 -18.19
N THR A 204 -16.30 9.49 -17.67
CA THR A 204 -15.80 10.50 -16.72
C THR A 204 -15.50 9.92 -15.34
N GLU A 205 -16.11 8.78 -15.02
CA GLU A 205 -16.04 8.12 -13.71
C GLU A 205 -16.02 6.61 -13.93
N VAL A 206 -15.20 5.92 -13.13
CA VAL A 206 -15.24 4.47 -13.01
C VAL A 206 -15.22 4.06 -11.55
N ARG A 207 -15.93 2.97 -11.25
CA ARG A 207 -15.92 2.32 -9.93
C ARG A 207 -15.35 0.92 -10.08
N ILE A 208 -14.37 0.57 -9.27
CA ILE A 208 -13.73 -0.75 -9.33
C ILE A 208 -13.62 -1.35 -7.94
N LYS A 209 -13.90 -2.64 -7.82
CA LYS A 209 -13.78 -3.39 -6.57
C LYS A 209 -13.14 -4.74 -6.82
N ASP A 210 -12.44 -5.24 -5.82
CA ASP A 210 -12.10 -6.65 -5.77
C ASP A 210 -13.26 -7.44 -5.14
N ILE A 211 -13.85 -6.93 -4.05
CA ILE A 211 -14.95 -7.60 -3.34
C ILE A 211 -15.76 -6.61 -2.51
N ASN A 212 -17.02 -6.95 -2.21
CA ASN A 212 -17.80 -6.28 -1.17
C ASN A 212 -17.74 -7.10 0.14
N LEU A 213 -17.23 -6.52 1.22
CA LEU A 213 -17.19 -7.17 2.54
C LEU A 213 -17.47 -6.18 3.67
N SER A 214 -18.12 -6.65 4.73
CA SER A 214 -18.28 -5.89 5.97
C SER A 214 -17.02 -6.00 6.85
N GLN A 215 -16.87 -5.07 7.81
CA GLN A 215 -15.78 -5.14 8.79
C GLN A 215 -15.84 -6.43 9.60
N LYS A 216 -17.04 -6.87 9.98
CA LYS A 216 -17.24 -8.13 10.69
C LYS A 216 -16.84 -9.33 9.86
N ARG A 217 -17.24 -9.39 8.58
CA ARG A 217 -16.88 -10.52 7.73
C ARG A 217 -15.37 -10.56 7.47
N LEU A 218 -14.74 -9.40 7.24
CA LEU A 218 -13.29 -9.31 7.09
C LEU A 218 -12.55 -9.77 8.36
N PHE A 219 -13.07 -9.47 9.55
CA PHE A 219 -12.57 -9.99 10.81
C PHE A 219 -12.67 -11.50 10.93
N GLU A 220 -13.81 -12.08 10.58
CA GLU A 220 -14.01 -13.53 10.63
C GLU A 220 -13.00 -14.27 9.74
N LEU A 221 -12.81 -13.79 8.50
CA LEU A 221 -11.82 -14.34 7.57
C LEU A 221 -10.38 -14.15 8.11
N SER A 222 -10.09 -13.00 8.71
CA SER A 222 -8.79 -12.73 9.33
C SER A 222 -8.52 -13.67 10.51
N ALA A 223 -9.50 -13.87 11.39
CA ALA A 223 -9.41 -14.73 12.56
C ALA A 223 -9.30 -16.22 12.19
N GLU A 224 -9.83 -16.64 11.03
CA GLU A 224 -9.55 -17.97 10.47
C GLU A 224 -8.05 -18.16 10.18
N VAL A 225 -7.38 -17.11 9.70
CA VAL A 225 -5.96 -17.16 9.33
C VAL A 225 -5.03 -17.02 10.54
N VAL A 226 -5.28 -16.04 11.42
CA VAL A 226 -4.36 -15.68 12.52
C VAL A 226 -4.82 -16.13 13.91
N GLY A 227 -5.94 -16.85 13.99
CA GLY A 227 -6.55 -17.33 15.21
C GLY A 227 -7.49 -16.31 15.87
N LYS A 228 -8.49 -16.83 16.57
CA LYS A 228 -9.58 -16.05 17.20
C LYS A 228 -9.22 -15.42 18.55
N ASP A 229 -8.17 -15.90 19.20
CA ASP A 229 -7.78 -15.41 20.53
C ASP A 229 -6.94 -14.14 20.45
N GLY A 230 -7.10 -13.28 21.46
CA GLY A 230 -6.28 -12.09 21.67
C GLY A 230 -6.68 -10.85 20.85
N TRP A 231 -7.89 -10.83 20.29
CA TRP A 231 -8.41 -9.66 19.59
C TRP A 231 -8.96 -8.60 20.55
N GLU A 232 -8.55 -7.35 20.34
CA GLU A 232 -9.13 -6.17 20.98
C GLU A 232 -10.15 -5.55 20.01
N VAL A 233 -11.43 -5.57 20.39
CA VAL A 233 -12.51 -4.99 19.58
C VAL A 233 -13.08 -3.77 20.30
N THR A 234 -13.00 -2.61 19.65
CA THR A 234 -13.62 -1.35 20.09
C THR A 234 -14.77 -0.97 19.17
N HIS A 235 -15.58 0.00 19.58
CA HIS A 235 -16.73 0.47 18.82
C HIS A 235 -16.64 1.99 18.64
N LEU A 236 -17.00 2.45 17.45
CA LEU A 236 -17.04 3.87 17.10
C LEU A 236 -18.39 4.22 16.48
N ASP A 237 -19.07 5.21 17.08
CA ASP A 237 -20.18 5.90 16.43
C ASP A 237 -19.61 6.94 15.47
N THR A 238 -19.81 6.73 14.17
CA THR A 238 -19.24 7.61 13.14
C THR A 238 -19.97 8.95 13.04
N GLU A 239 -21.24 9.03 13.47
CA GLU A 239 -21.98 10.28 13.49
C GLU A 239 -21.38 11.23 14.53
N ASP A 240 -21.21 10.74 15.76
CA ASP A 240 -20.64 11.52 16.84
C ASP A 240 -19.18 11.86 16.56
N ARG A 241 -18.40 10.92 16.00
CA ARG A 241 -17.03 11.22 15.58
C ARG A 241 -16.99 12.31 14.51
N THR A 242 -17.88 12.30 13.51
CA THR A 242 -17.92 13.35 12.48
C THR A 242 -18.41 14.69 13.01
N LYS A 243 -19.31 14.73 14.01
CA LYS A 243 -19.67 15.99 14.71
C LYS A 243 -18.44 16.65 15.36
N VAL A 244 -17.63 15.87 16.07
CA VAL A 244 -16.37 16.35 16.69
C VAL A 244 -15.38 16.80 15.63
N ALA A 245 -15.21 16.02 14.57
CA ALA A 245 -14.31 16.36 13.47
C ALA A 245 -14.72 17.70 12.81
N ARG A 246 -16.00 17.88 12.48
CA ARG A 246 -16.53 19.15 11.93
C ARG A 246 -16.21 20.34 12.84
N GLN A 247 -16.36 20.18 14.15
CA GLN A 247 -16.03 21.25 15.09
C GLN A 247 -14.54 21.60 15.03
N ARG A 248 -13.66 20.59 15.07
CA ARG A 248 -12.21 20.82 14.97
C ARG A 248 -11.77 21.46 13.66
N PHE A 249 -12.41 21.13 12.54
CA PHE A 249 -12.17 21.83 11.27
C PHE A 249 -12.55 23.31 11.37
N ARG A 250 -13.71 23.62 11.95
CA ARG A 250 -14.15 25.01 12.15
C ARG A 250 -13.21 25.80 13.07
N ASP A 251 -12.67 25.14 14.09
CA ASP A 251 -11.77 25.76 15.07
C ASP A 251 -10.30 25.83 14.59
N GLY A 252 -9.98 25.31 13.39
CA GLY A 252 -8.61 25.27 12.87
C GLY A 252 -7.69 24.24 13.54
N ASN A 253 -8.24 23.30 14.31
CA ASN A 253 -7.52 22.33 15.14
C ASN A 253 -7.70 20.88 14.67
N ALA A 254 -8.08 20.67 13.41
CA ALA A 254 -8.30 19.34 12.84
C ALA A 254 -6.99 18.57 12.68
N THR A 255 -7.02 17.28 13.03
CA THR A 255 -5.92 16.34 12.85
C THR A 255 -6.18 15.41 11.65
N ALA A 256 -5.19 14.59 11.29
CA ALA A 256 -5.37 13.55 10.29
C ALA A 256 -6.49 12.55 10.65
N ASP A 257 -6.67 12.23 11.93
CA ASP A 257 -7.75 11.34 12.37
C ASP A 257 -9.14 11.98 12.20
N ASP A 258 -9.24 13.30 12.37
CA ASP A 258 -10.48 14.03 12.11
C ASP A 258 -10.81 14.03 10.60
N HIS A 259 -9.81 14.07 9.70
CA HIS A 259 -10.03 13.82 8.28
C HIS A 259 -10.59 12.42 8.03
N TYR A 260 -10.00 11.39 8.63
CA TYR A 260 -10.42 10.01 8.43
C TYR A 260 -11.80 9.71 9.02
N SER A 261 -12.25 10.46 10.01
CA SER A 261 -13.60 10.33 10.59
C SER A 261 -14.71 10.45 9.53
N PHE A 262 -14.52 11.33 8.54
CA PHE A 262 -15.43 11.47 7.40
C PHE A 262 -15.39 10.24 6.47
N VAL A 263 -14.21 9.67 6.24
CA VAL A 263 -14.06 8.44 5.45
C VAL A 263 -14.74 7.27 6.14
N LYS A 264 -14.57 7.12 7.46
CA LYS A 264 -15.26 6.09 8.27
C LYS A 264 -16.77 6.22 8.14
N ARG A 265 -17.33 7.43 8.30
CA ARG A 265 -18.77 7.69 8.13
C ARG A 265 -19.26 7.33 6.73
N GLY A 266 -18.54 7.77 5.70
CA GLY A 266 -18.89 7.49 4.31
C GLY A 266 -18.85 6.00 3.95
N ALA A 267 -17.99 5.23 4.62
CA ALA A 267 -17.91 3.80 4.42
C ALA A 267 -18.91 3.00 5.28
N ALA A 268 -19.30 3.50 6.45
CA ALA A 268 -20.11 2.75 7.42
C ALA A 268 -21.63 2.88 7.21
N VAL A 269 -22.08 3.91 6.50
CA VAL A 269 -23.51 4.27 6.46
C VAL A 269 -24.17 3.94 5.12
N PRO A 270 -25.33 3.25 5.14
CA PRO A 270 -26.12 3.02 3.92
C PRO A 270 -26.53 4.33 3.22
N GLY A 271 -26.52 4.32 1.89
CA GLY A 271 -26.88 5.51 1.09
C GLY A 271 -25.72 6.47 0.84
N TYR A 272 -24.55 6.20 1.42
CA TYR A 272 -23.28 6.48 0.78
C TYR A 272 -22.96 5.32 -0.17
N ASP A 273 -22.05 5.53 -1.12
CA ASP A 273 -21.97 4.75 -2.36
C ASP A 273 -21.44 3.31 -2.24
N GLY A 274 -21.13 2.78 -1.06
CA GLY A 274 -20.76 1.36 -0.91
C GLY A 274 -21.87 0.56 -0.21
N PRO A 275 -22.07 -0.73 -0.54
CA PRO A 275 -21.35 -1.53 -1.52
C PRO A 275 -21.88 -1.35 -2.96
N TRP A 276 -20.99 -1.23 -3.95
CA TRP A 276 -21.42 -1.11 -5.35
C TRP A 276 -22.09 -2.37 -5.86
N THR A 277 -23.19 -2.18 -6.58
CA THR A 277 -23.92 -3.20 -7.33
C THR A 277 -23.14 -3.66 -8.57
N THR A 278 -23.62 -4.71 -9.25
CA THR A 278 -23.00 -5.19 -10.49
C THR A 278 -23.13 -4.16 -11.61
N GLU A 279 -24.20 -3.38 -11.62
CA GLU A 279 -24.47 -2.34 -12.61
C GLU A 279 -23.55 -1.13 -12.46
N GLU A 280 -23.09 -0.87 -11.23
CA GLU A 280 -22.17 0.23 -10.91
C GLU A 280 -20.69 -0.14 -11.08
N ASP A 281 -20.37 -1.43 -11.18
CA ASP A 281 -19.00 -1.96 -11.15
C ASP A 281 -18.36 -2.07 -12.56
N ASP A 282 -17.30 -1.30 -12.80
CA ASP A 282 -16.55 -1.27 -14.05
C ASP A 282 -15.37 -2.26 -14.08
N SER A 283 -15.17 -3.04 -13.02
CA SER A 283 -14.01 -3.93 -12.84
C SER A 283 -13.80 -4.87 -14.03
N ALA A 284 -14.86 -5.55 -14.47
CA ALA A 284 -14.79 -6.51 -15.56
C ALA A 284 -14.38 -5.85 -16.89
N ALA A 285 -14.89 -4.65 -17.20
CA ALA A 285 -14.53 -3.90 -18.40
C ALA A 285 -13.05 -3.51 -18.42
N LEU A 286 -12.47 -3.28 -17.23
CA LEU A 286 -11.06 -2.98 -17.04
C LEU A 286 -10.18 -4.24 -16.90
N GLY A 287 -10.77 -5.42 -17.08
CA GLY A 287 -10.08 -6.71 -17.04
C GLY A 287 -9.76 -7.22 -15.64
N LEU A 288 -10.43 -6.68 -14.61
CA LEU A 288 -10.37 -7.20 -13.26
C LEU A 288 -11.36 -8.37 -13.10
N ARG A 289 -11.05 -9.27 -12.16
CA ARG A 289 -11.93 -10.37 -11.76
C ARG A 289 -12.36 -10.10 -10.33
N GLU A 290 -13.65 -10.30 -10.05
CA GLU A 290 -14.16 -10.26 -8.68
C GLU A 290 -13.53 -11.38 -7.83
N TRP A 291 -13.10 -11.02 -6.63
CA TRP A 291 -12.50 -11.91 -5.65
C TRP A 291 -13.59 -12.71 -4.94
N THR A 292 -13.23 -13.93 -4.57
CA THR A 292 -13.95 -14.75 -3.62
C THR A 292 -13.43 -14.50 -2.22
N GLU A 293 -14.18 -14.91 -1.20
CA GLU A 293 -13.65 -14.91 0.18
C GLU A 293 -12.39 -15.78 0.33
N SER A 294 -12.24 -16.82 -0.50
CA SER A 294 -11.01 -17.63 -0.53
C SER A 294 -9.82 -16.82 -1.03
N ASP A 295 -10.00 -15.98 -2.06
CA ASP A 295 -8.95 -15.05 -2.52
C ASP A 295 -8.56 -14.08 -1.37
N VAL A 296 -9.53 -13.58 -0.59
CA VAL A 296 -9.27 -12.72 0.57
C VAL A 296 -8.48 -13.46 1.66
N VAL A 297 -8.84 -14.70 1.97
CA VAL A 297 -8.13 -15.53 2.93
C VAL A 297 -6.69 -15.81 2.48
N GLU A 298 -6.47 -16.09 1.20
CA GLU A 298 -5.14 -16.24 0.61
C GLU A 298 -4.34 -14.94 0.65
N PHE A 299 -5.01 -13.80 0.42
CA PHE A 299 -4.42 -12.47 0.52
C PHE A 299 -3.94 -12.17 1.94
N ILE A 300 -4.79 -12.39 2.96
CA ILE A 300 -4.44 -12.22 4.38
C ILE A 300 -3.31 -13.17 4.76
N ARG A 301 -3.33 -14.41 4.27
CA ARG A 301 -2.21 -15.35 4.45
C ARG A 301 -0.95 -14.75 3.89
N ALA A 302 -0.92 -14.33 2.62
CA ALA A 302 0.25 -13.75 1.94
C ALA A 302 0.87 -12.57 2.71
N ASP A 303 0.05 -11.76 3.37
CA ASP A 303 0.46 -10.59 4.16
C ASP A 303 0.86 -10.92 5.62
N CYS A 304 1.40 -12.10 5.91
CA CYS A 304 1.76 -12.53 7.28
C CYS A 304 2.86 -11.69 7.97
N ASN A 305 3.35 -10.64 7.30
CA ASN A 305 4.18 -9.55 7.84
C ASN A 305 5.46 -10.00 8.58
N LYS A 306 5.98 -11.18 8.23
CA LYS A 306 7.27 -11.63 8.72
C LYS A 306 8.39 -10.77 8.09
N PRO A 307 9.33 -10.24 8.88
CA PRO A 307 10.42 -9.43 8.34
C PRO A 307 11.41 -10.29 7.56
N TYR A 308 11.81 -9.83 6.37
CA TYR A 308 12.80 -10.51 5.53
C TYR A 308 13.99 -9.60 5.25
N LYS A 309 15.19 -10.15 5.40
CA LYS A 309 16.46 -9.44 5.15
C LYS A 309 16.72 -9.17 3.66
N SER A 310 15.95 -9.81 2.75
CA SER A 310 15.99 -9.53 1.31
C SER A 310 14.78 -10.13 0.57
N ALA A 311 14.54 -9.65 -0.66
CA ALA A 311 13.48 -10.13 -1.55
C ALA A 311 13.54 -11.66 -1.80
N LYS A 312 14.75 -12.22 -1.94
CA LYS A 312 14.97 -13.67 -2.11
C LYS A 312 14.43 -14.49 -0.92
N TYR A 313 14.54 -13.97 0.29
CA TYR A 313 14.03 -14.64 1.49
C TYR A 313 12.51 -14.55 1.61
N LEU A 314 11.92 -13.44 1.20
CA LEU A 314 10.47 -13.27 1.07
C LEU A 314 9.91 -14.26 0.03
N GLU A 315 10.47 -14.31 -1.19
CA GLU A 315 10.01 -15.25 -2.21
C GLU A 315 10.15 -16.73 -1.79
N ARG A 316 11.21 -17.07 -1.06
CA ARG A 316 11.36 -18.41 -0.49
C ARG A 316 10.30 -18.67 0.57
N HIS A 317 10.01 -17.69 1.42
CA HIS A 317 8.98 -17.82 2.45
C HIS A 317 7.59 -18.04 1.84
N LEU A 318 7.20 -17.23 0.86
CA LEU A 318 5.93 -17.37 0.14
C LEU A 318 5.77 -18.77 -0.48
N ARG A 319 6.88 -19.39 -0.92
CA ARG A 319 6.88 -20.76 -1.50
C ARG A 319 6.87 -21.90 -0.48
N THR A 320 7.41 -21.71 0.72
CA THR A 320 7.77 -22.84 1.63
C THR A 320 7.10 -22.82 3.00
N ALA A 321 6.55 -21.68 3.44
CA ALA A 321 5.91 -21.61 4.74
C ALA A 321 4.54 -22.28 4.69
N SER A 322 4.26 -23.18 5.64
CA SER A 322 3.00 -23.94 5.74
C SER A 322 1.73 -23.07 5.87
N ALA A 323 1.88 -21.76 6.11
CA ALA A 323 0.79 -20.78 6.12
C ALA A 323 0.45 -20.21 4.72
N HIS A 324 1.31 -20.42 3.71
CA HIS A 324 1.18 -19.86 2.35
C HIS A 324 1.30 -20.91 1.24
N ALA A 325 1.89 -22.08 1.53
CA ALA A 325 1.93 -23.19 0.60
C ALA A 325 0.53 -23.82 0.48
N ALA A 326 -0.05 -23.81 -0.73
CA ALA A 326 -1.26 -24.58 -1.03
C ALA A 326 -1.05 -26.04 -0.58
N LYS A 327 -1.93 -26.55 0.30
CA LYS A 327 -1.89 -27.93 0.77
C LYS A 327 -2.06 -28.86 -0.44
N SER A 328 -0.96 -29.40 -0.96
CA SER A 328 -0.95 -30.12 -2.24
C SER A 328 -0.31 -31.51 -2.18
N PHE A 329 0.19 -31.96 -1.02
CA PHE A 329 0.75 -33.31 -0.88
C PHE A 329 -0.22 -34.22 -0.13
N GLN A 330 -0.96 -35.05 -0.86
CA GLN A 330 -1.87 -36.05 -0.29
C GLN A 330 -1.14 -37.38 -0.03
N CYS A 331 -1.48 -38.05 1.06
CA CYS A 331 -1.01 -39.40 1.32
C CYS A 331 -1.58 -40.37 0.28
N GLU A 332 -0.71 -41.11 -0.41
CA GLU A 332 -1.10 -42.07 -1.44
C GLU A 332 -1.57 -43.44 -0.88
N PHE A 333 -1.61 -43.63 0.43
CA PHE A 333 -2.03 -44.90 1.03
C PHE A 333 -3.55 -45.06 0.94
N ALA A 334 -4.01 -46.20 0.40
CA ALA A 334 -5.43 -46.48 0.22
C ALA A 334 -6.20 -46.36 1.55
N GLY A 335 -7.20 -45.47 1.60
CA GLY A 335 -7.98 -45.17 2.80
C GLY A 335 -7.41 -44.07 3.71
N CYS A 336 -6.26 -43.46 3.38
CA CYS A 336 -5.71 -42.32 4.10
C CYS A 336 -6.04 -40.99 3.41
N SER A 337 -6.80 -40.12 4.08
CA SER A 337 -7.21 -38.80 3.56
C SER A 337 -6.35 -37.64 4.06
N LYS A 338 -5.17 -37.92 4.65
CA LYS A 338 -4.31 -36.88 5.22
C LYS A 338 -3.56 -36.11 4.12
N THR A 339 -3.56 -34.79 4.23
CA THR A 339 -2.86 -33.86 3.34
C THR A 339 -1.83 -33.02 4.10
N PHE A 340 -0.76 -32.65 3.41
CA PHE A 340 0.40 -31.95 3.98
C PHE A 340 0.80 -30.77 3.09
N SER A 341 1.35 -29.72 3.70
CA SER A 341 1.86 -28.53 3.00
C SER A 341 3.25 -28.75 2.39
N ARG A 342 3.96 -29.81 2.81
CA ARG A 342 5.30 -30.14 2.33
C ARG A 342 5.48 -31.63 2.03
N LYS A 343 6.22 -31.95 0.98
CA LYS A 343 6.50 -33.32 0.54
C LYS A 343 7.21 -34.15 1.61
N ASP A 344 8.16 -33.58 2.34
CA ASP A 344 8.94 -34.28 3.37
C ASP A 344 8.10 -34.67 4.60
N GLU A 345 7.08 -33.87 4.93
CA GLU A 345 6.10 -34.19 5.96
C GLU A 345 5.18 -35.34 5.54
N CYS A 346 4.70 -35.32 4.29
CA CYS A 346 3.93 -36.42 3.71
C CYS A 346 4.73 -37.73 3.71
N SER A 347 5.99 -37.70 3.25
CA SER A 347 6.86 -38.88 3.24
C SER A 347 7.15 -39.42 4.64
N ARG A 348 7.30 -38.54 5.65
CA ARG A 348 7.49 -38.96 7.05
C ARG A 348 6.23 -39.57 7.64
N HIS A 349 5.06 -39.00 7.32
CA HIS A 349 3.77 -39.57 7.70
C HIS A 349 3.58 -40.97 7.11
N GLN A 350 3.85 -41.15 5.80
CA GLN A 350 3.76 -42.45 5.13
C GLN A 350 4.65 -43.48 5.83
N LYS A 351 5.93 -43.17 6.09
CA LYS A 351 6.85 -44.09 6.76
C LYS A 351 6.44 -44.47 8.19
N LYS A 352 5.76 -43.58 8.92
CA LYS A 352 5.43 -43.78 10.33
C LYS A 352 4.05 -44.37 10.56
N ALA A 353 3.06 -44.00 9.73
CA ALA A 353 1.68 -44.43 9.85
C ALA A 353 1.34 -45.61 8.93
N HIS A 354 2.11 -45.80 7.87
CA HIS A 354 1.96 -46.88 6.88
C HIS A 354 3.31 -47.58 6.65
N PRO A 355 3.90 -48.21 7.69
CA PRO A 355 5.13 -48.96 7.53
C PRO A 355 4.89 -50.12 6.54
N ALA A 356 5.82 -50.30 5.59
CA ALA A 356 5.77 -51.44 4.70
C ALA A 356 5.91 -52.75 5.51
N PRO A 357 5.25 -53.85 5.10
CA PRO A 357 5.50 -55.15 5.71
C PRO A 357 6.98 -55.52 5.53
N ALA A 358 7.58 -56.11 6.57
CA ALA A 358 8.96 -56.55 6.55
C ALA A 358 9.06 -57.81 5.68
N ASP A 359 9.80 -57.71 4.57
CA ASP A 359 10.19 -58.88 3.77
C ASP A 359 11.40 -59.55 4.43
N ASP A 360 11.20 -60.76 4.94
CA ASP A 360 12.24 -61.76 5.18
C ASP A 360 12.65 -62.35 3.82
N ASP A 361 13.89 -62.12 3.35
CA ASP A 361 14.74 -63.22 2.86
C ASP A 361 16.20 -62.80 2.64
N HIS A 362 17.10 -63.73 2.93
CA HIS A 362 18.56 -63.65 2.78
C HIS A 362 19.01 -63.93 1.33
N THR A 363 20.04 -63.22 0.84
CA THR A 363 21.19 -63.84 0.13
C THR A 363 22.38 -62.87 -0.07
N THR A 364 23.41 -63.13 0.74
CA THR A 364 24.89 -63.10 0.53
C THR A 364 25.62 -62.10 -0.38
N ASN A 365 26.60 -61.43 0.28
CA ASN A 365 28.00 -61.13 -0.08
C ASN A 365 28.35 -60.21 -1.26
N ASN A 366 29.06 -59.10 -1.02
CA ASN A 366 30.52 -59.13 -0.77
C ASN A 366 31.09 -57.77 -0.24
N ALA A 367 32.21 -57.88 0.49
CA ALA A 367 32.96 -56.88 1.26
C ALA A 367 33.50 -55.68 0.44
N VAL A 368 33.93 -54.53 0.99
CA VAL A 368 35.18 -54.34 1.77
C VAL A 368 35.19 -53.01 2.57
N SER A 369 35.48 -53.14 3.87
CA SER A 369 36.23 -52.30 4.82
C SER A 369 35.90 -50.82 5.08
N ALA A 370 35.52 -50.58 6.34
CA ALA A 370 35.58 -49.32 7.07
C ALA A 370 37.01 -48.93 7.47
N VAL A 371 37.35 -47.64 7.45
CA VAL A 371 38.23 -46.99 8.45
C VAL A 371 37.78 -45.55 8.63
N GLY A 372 37.35 -45.20 9.85
CA GLY A 372 37.08 -43.83 10.25
C GLY A 372 38.37 -43.03 10.50
N LYS A 373 38.30 -41.71 10.31
CA LYS A 373 39.27 -40.76 10.90
C LYS A 373 38.64 -39.38 11.10
N LYS A 374 38.55 -38.99 12.37
CA LYS A 374 38.51 -37.58 12.83
C LYS A 374 39.72 -36.82 12.26
N ARG A 375 39.53 -35.55 11.88
CA ARG A 375 40.54 -34.46 11.86
C ARG A 375 39.76 -33.13 11.79
N LYS A 376 39.76 -32.28 12.81
CA LYS A 376 40.78 -31.34 13.31
C LYS A 376 40.99 -30.15 12.35
N ARG A 377 40.71 -28.97 12.88
CA ARG A 377 40.94 -27.63 12.31
C ARG A 377 42.39 -27.47 11.86
N ASP A 378 42.58 -26.70 10.80
CA ASP A 378 43.71 -25.77 10.70
C ASP A 378 43.26 -24.48 10.01
N ASP A 379 43.75 -23.38 10.57
CA ASP A 379 43.66 -22.00 10.10
C ASP A 379 44.46 -21.81 8.82
N THR A 380 43.96 -20.94 7.94
CA THR A 380 44.74 -19.90 7.26
C THR A 380 43.77 -19.04 6.46
N ASP A 381 43.68 -17.74 6.78
CA ASP A 381 43.66 -16.73 5.72
C ASP A 381 43.94 -15.30 6.26
N VAL A 382 45.13 -14.83 5.84
CA VAL A 382 45.47 -13.53 5.27
C VAL A 382 44.71 -12.27 5.72
N LYS A 383 45.49 -11.36 6.32
CA LYS A 383 45.20 -9.96 6.65
C LYS A 383 44.82 -9.10 5.43
N GLY A 384 43.83 -8.22 5.59
CA GLY A 384 43.55 -7.11 4.68
C GLY A 384 42.62 -6.04 5.28
N SER A 385 43.22 -4.92 5.71
CA SER A 385 42.69 -3.56 5.96
C SER A 385 41.47 -3.33 6.87
N ASP A 386 41.80 -2.88 8.09
CA ASP A 386 40.95 -2.27 9.11
C ASP A 386 40.92 -0.73 8.93
N SER A 387 39.82 -0.18 8.39
CA SER A 387 39.56 1.27 8.38
C SER A 387 38.09 1.67 8.45
N GLY A 388 37.14 0.72 8.51
CA GLY A 388 35.70 1.01 8.58
C GLY A 388 35.10 1.03 9.99
N ASP A 389 35.72 0.35 10.96
CA ASP A 389 35.05 0.03 12.23
C ASP A 389 35.24 1.07 13.34
N LYS A 390 36.21 1.98 13.18
CA LYS A 390 36.50 3.05 14.17
C LYS A 390 35.63 4.31 14.01
N GLN A 391 35.00 4.53 12.85
CA GLN A 391 34.08 5.65 12.67
C GLN A 391 32.66 5.31 13.12
N GLN A 392 32.26 4.04 13.09
CA GLN A 392 30.89 3.62 13.43
C GLN A 392 30.71 3.38 14.93
N THR A 393 31.75 2.97 15.65
CA THR A 393 31.74 2.87 17.12
C THR A 393 31.80 4.25 17.81
N ALA A 394 32.50 5.23 17.23
CA ALA A 394 32.60 6.58 17.77
C ALA A 394 31.29 7.41 17.66
N LEU A 395 30.46 7.20 16.63
CA LEU A 395 29.18 7.90 16.49
C LEU A 395 28.09 7.37 17.43
N VAL A 396 28.11 6.08 17.76
CA VAL A 396 27.10 5.45 18.62
C VAL A 396 27.34 5.82 20.10
N ASP A 397 28.60 5.98 20.51
CA ASP A 397 28.95 6.47 21.85
C ASP A 397 28.67 7.96 22.04
N ALA A 398 28.90 8.81 21.04
CA ALA A 398 28.61 10.25 21.12
C ALA A 398 27.10 10.56 21.24
N THR A 399 26.26 9.81 20.52
CA THR A 399 24.80 9.98 20.57
C THR A 399 24.22 9.51 21.92
N SER A 400 24.80 8.47 22.49
CA SER A 400 24.39 7.92 23.80
C SER A 400 24.79 8.84 24.97
N LEU A 401 25.95 9.50 24.87
CA LEU A 401 26.40 10.51 25.84
C LEU A 401 25.57 11.80 25.80
N GLU A 402 25.13 12.23 24.62
CA GLU A 402 24.29 13.41 24.46
C GLU A 402 22.86 13.17 24.97
N LEU A 403 22.29 11.97 24.71
CA LEU A 403 21.00 11.58 25.28
C LEU A 403 21.04 11.55 26.82
N ALA A 404 22.11 10.98 27.40
CA ALA A 404 22.28 10.92 28.85
C ALA A 404 22.46 12.31 29.47
N ARG A 405 23.07 13.27 28.76
CA ARG A 405 23.17 14.68 29.19
C ARG A 405 21.83 15.38 29.15
N VAL A 406 21.07 15.23 28.06
CA VAL A 406 19.73 15.82 27.91
C VAL A 406 18.77 15.26 28.94
N GLU A 407 18.82 13.95 29.22
CA GLU A 407 18.01 13.33 30.27
C GLU A 407 18.40 13.80 31.68
N ALA A 408 19.70 13.96 31.96
CA ALA A 408 20.18 14.49 33.23
C ALA A 408 19.79 15.97 33.44
N GLU A 409 19.83 16.78 32.39
CA GLU A 409 19.44 18.18 32.41
C GLU A 409 17.92 18.36 32.55
N ASN A 410 17.13 17.53 31.85
CA ASN A 410 15.68 17.45 32.01
C ASN A 410 15.27 17.00 33.41
N LYS A 411 16.02 16.08 34.02
CA LYS A 411 15.79 15.63 35.39
C LYS A 411 16.20 16.69 36.43
N ARG A 412 17.18 17.54 36.11
CA ARG A 412 17.63 18.65 36.94
C ARG A 412 16.65 19.84 36.94
N LEU A 413 15.92 20.06 35.84
CA LEU A 413 15.08 21.25 35.65
C LEU A 413 13.65 21.15 36.22
N LYS A 414 13.11 19.96 36.50
CA LYS A 414 11.75 19.75 37.09
C LYS A 414 10.62 20.60 36.46
N LEU A 415 10.74 20.97 35.18
CA LEU A 415 9.74 21.83 34.52
C LEU A 415 8.49 21.02 34.16
N THR A 416 7.33 21.61 34.44
CA THR A 416 6.02 21.10 34.05
C THR A 416 5.83 21.16 32.54
N VAL A 417 4.89 20.39 31.99
CA VAL A 417 4.63 20.33 30.54
C VAL A 417 4.33 21.72 29.96
N ALA A 418 3.59 22.55 30.68
CA ALA A 418 3.28 23.92 30.26
C ALA A 418 4.52 24.83 30.14
N GLU A 419 5.52 24.65 31.01
CA GLU A 419 6.77 25.41 30.94
C GLU A 419 7.68 24.95 29.80
N LYS A 420 7.49 23.73 29.30
CA LYS A 420 8.19 23.19 28.13
C LYS A 420 7.63 23.78 26.84
N ASP A 421 6.31 23.88 26.73
CA ASP A 421 5.64 24.41 25.55
C ASP A 421 5.94 25.91 25.37
N ASP A 422 6.01 26.67 26.47
CA ASP A 422 6.38 28.10 26.42
C ASP A 422 7.85 28.30 26.01
N LYS A 423 8.75 27.40 26.43
CA LYS A 423 10.17 27.44 26.04
C LYS A 423 10.38 27.09 24.57
N ILE A 424 9.61 26.14 24.04
CA ILE A 424 9.64 25.76 22.62
C ILE A 424 9.15 26.93 21.77
N GLY A 425 8.03 27.57 22.14
CA GLY A 425 7.52 28.74 21.42
C GLY A 425 8.48 29.93 21.41
N GLN A 426 9.23 30.15 22.49
CA GLN A 426 10.27 31.20 22.54
C GLN A 426 11.46 30.89 21.62
N LEU A 427 11.87 29.62 21.50
CA LEU A 427 12.97 29.19 20.63
C LEU A 427 12.58 29.22 19.15
N GLU A 428 11.34 28.88 18.82
CA GLU A 428 10.80 28.96 17.46
C GLU A 428 10.74 30.41 16.96
N ASN A 429 10.34 31.35 17.84
CA ASN A 429 10.36 32.78 17.53
C ASN A 429 11.77 33.36 17.39
N GLN A 430 12.75 32.87 18.16
CA GLN A 430 14.14 33.27 17.99
C GLN A 430 14.74 32.76 16.67
N ASN A 431 14.37 31.56 16.22
CA ASN A 431 14.79 31.02 14.92
C ASN A 431 14.12 31.70 13.74
N ALA A 432 12.87 32.14 13.87
CA ALA A 432 12.18 32.92 12.84
C ALA A 432 12.88 34.27 12.57
N HIS A 433 13.53 34.85 13.58
CA HIS A 433 14.26 36.12 13.46
C HIS A 433 15.67 35.98 12.87
N LEU A 434 16.20 34.76 12.78
CA LEU A 434 17.50 34.45 12.15
C LEU A 434 17.36 34.02 10.68
N LEU A 435 16.12 33.83 10.19
CA LEU A 435 15.78 33.46 8.82
C LEU A 435 15.06 34.58 8.04
N ALA A 436 15.00 35.79 8.61
CA ALA A 436 14.62 37.04 7.97
C ALA A 436 15.83 37.98 7.97
#